data_AF-T1J644-F1
#
_entry.id   AF-T1J644-F1
#
_cell.length_a   1.000
_cell.length_b   1.000
_cell.length_c   1.000
_cell.angle_alpha   90.00
_cell.angle_beta   90.00
_cell.angle_gamma   90.00
#
_symmetry.space_group_name_H-M   'P 1'
#
loop_
_entity.id
_entity.type
_entity.pdbx_description
1 polymer ?
#
loop_
_entity_poly.entity_id
_entity_poly.type
_entity_poly.pdbx_seq_one_letter_code
_entity_poly.pdbx_strand_id
1 'polypeptide(L)'
;MAEAEIEKQGDGIECIDHLPDASDVIETIDASSCCRNQQEDVIIFNVDFEEMAQAVFGQLDLVDQIIAGDALQEDATRIIAESDEKQEEKRDLPVISTVRNPSVEKVKSGKGKSKTKVDKGTEHILKALNSLHTTEEKLAALCKKYADLMEEHRNVQLSLKQGERRNVQLCKEKEQILTEHSKAVLTRSRLESLCRELQRQNKLVKDESLLRVREEEEKRKESTFNEISTMMQDNNQKNSKLRDENLELAQKLKTLVENYELREQQVENLLKHKDMEVQLADAKLAKANAVMNEEREKSIQEKHKLLVDLTEYQKRCHEMTVKEVQLRTQLNMYSEKYEEFQTTIAKSNDVFSHFKDEMDKMSKKIKKLEKETVTWRSRWEGSNKALLDMATDRQKHDAEMVNAQKKVSQLEKLCRALQLERQSLLAQLKGENAPFNPDDSIDNCVQVPTLSQDGVVNDERLLKNCDKKISENVQTNANNSKVGKGKKKNKVNA
;
A
#
# COMPACT_ATOMS: atom_id res chain seq x y z
N MET A 1 -11.21 20.97 0.75
CA MET A 1 -11.81 21.94 -0.17
C MET A 1 -11.26 21.64 -1.56
N ALA A 2 -12.15 21.15 -2.44
CA ALA A 2 -12.10 21.07 -3.91
C ALA A 2 -10.84 20.48 -4.59
N GLU A 3 -10.85 19.63 -5.61
CA GLU A 3 -11.81 18.97 -6.54
C GLU A 3 -10.89 18.01 -7.35
N ALA A 4 -11.09 16.70 -7.50
CA ALA A 4 -12.03 15.97 -8.35
C ALA A 4 -12.03 16.36 -9.86
N GLU A 5 -11.34 15.58 -10.72
CA GLU A 5 -11.70 15.20 -12.12
C GLU A 5 -10.58 14.32 -12.73
N ILE A 6 -10.74 13.00 -12.88
CA ILE A 6 -11.31 12.23 -14.02
C ILE A 6 -10.41 12.17 -15.27
N GLU A 7 -9.72 11.02 -15.39
CA GLU A 7 -9.77 10.05 -16.51
C GLU A 7 -9.53 10.51 -17.97
N LYS A 8 -8.46 9.95 -18.58
CA LYS A 8 -8.32 9.33 -19.93
C LYS A 8 -7.09 9.80 -20.72
N GLN A 9 -6.10 8.91 -20.84
CA GLN A 9 -5.58 8.37 -22.12
C GLN A 9 -4.32 7.54 -21.83
N GLY A 10 -4.48 6.22 -21.83
CA GLY A 10 -3.39 5.27 -21.99
C GLY A 10 -3.66 4.49 -23.27
N ASP A 11 -2.73 4.55 -24.20
CA ASP A 11 -2.52 3.55 -25.24
C ASP A 11 -1.06 3.65 -25.71
N GLY A 12 -0.36 2.52 -25.63
CA GLY A 12 0.87 2.25 -26.38
C GLY A 12 2.19 2.61 -25.70
N ILE A 13 2.84 1.64 -25.05
CA ILE A 13 4.02 0.96 -25.61
C ILE A 13 4.29 -0.29 -24.75
N GLU A 14 4.35 -1.42 -25.43
CA GLU A 14 4.62 -2.75 -24.92
C GLU A 14 6.09 -2.96 -24.52
N CYS A 15 6.24 -3.73 -23.44
CA CYS A 15 7.27 -4.74 -23.15
C CYS A 15 8.74 -4.29 -22.98
N ILE A 16 9.29 -4.55 -21.79
CA ILE A 16 10.39 -5.51 -21.58
C ILE A 16 10.53 -5.81 -20.06
N ASP A 17 10.46 -7.11 -19.77
CA ASP A 17 10.97 -7.89 -18.63
C ASP A 17 10.42 -7.74 -17.20
N HIS A 18 9.77 -8.85 -16.80
CA HIS A 18 9.37 -9.24 -15.47
C HIS A 18 10.56 -9.34 -14.50
N LEU A 19 10.56 -8.47 -13.48
CA LEU A 19 11.13 -8.73 -12.17
C LEU A 19 9.95 -8.75 -11.17
N PRO A 20 9.82 -9.78 -10.31
CA PRO A 20 8.71 -9.83 -9.37
C PRO A 20 8.87 -8.73 -8.32
N ASP A 21 7.77 -7.99 -8.15
CA ASP A 21 7.55 -6.95 -7.17
C ASP A 21 7.74 -7.50 -5.74
N ALA A 22 8.70 -6.96 -5.01
CA ALA A 22 8.96 -7.29 -3.60
C ALA A 22 8.07 -6.44 -2.67
N SER A 23 6.79 -6.29 -3.01
CA SER A 23 5.82 -5.52 -2.22
C SER A 23 4.79 -6.39 -1.47
N ASP A 24 4.91 -7.73 -1.51
CA ASP A 24 3.96 -8.66 -0.85
C ASP A 24 4.58 -9.51 0.29
N VAL A 25 5.63 -9.02 0.96
CA VAL A 25 6.05 -9.57 2.28
C VAL A 25 6.42 -8.44 3.23
N ILE A 26 5.51 -7.51 3.46
CA ILE A 26 5.42 -6.84 4.76
C ILE A 26 3.96 -6.92 5.16
N GLU A 27 3.55 -8.14 5.51
CA GLU A 27 2.55 -8.31 6.55
C GLU A 27 2.94 -7.40 7.72
N THR A 28 1.98 -6.57 8.07
CA THR A 28 1.85 -5.79 9.30
C THR A 28 2.34 -6.60 10.51
N ILE A 29 3.64 -6.57 10.79
CA ILE A 29 4.14 -6.81 12.14
C ILE A 29 3.80 -5.55 12.89
N ASP A 30 2.65 -5.60 13.53
CA ASP A 30 2.17 -4.68 14.53
C ASP A 30 3.24 -4.54 15.64
N ALA A 31 4.16 -3.60 15.43
CA ALA A 31 5.18 -3.20 16.38
C ALA A 31 4.59 -2.41 17.57
N SER A 32 3.25 -2.43 17.77
CA SER A 32 2.60 -1.97 19.00
C SER A 32 2.28 -3.11 19.99
N SER A 33 2.53 -4.37 19.64
CA SER A 33 2.36 -5.53 20.54
C SER A 33 3.66 -5.91 21.28
N CYS A 34 4.84 -5.64 20.71
CA CYS A 34 6.11 -6.06 21.30
C CYS A 34 6.71 -5.05 22.30
N CYS A 35 6.30 -3.77 22.27
CA CYS A 35 6.77 -2.74 23.21
C CYS A 35 5.78 -2.39 24.32
N ARG A 36 4.64 -3.10 24.43
CA ARG A 36 3.67 -2.89 25.53
C ARG A 36 3.83 -3.87 26.71
N ASN A 37 4.84 -4.75 26.68
CA ASN A 37 5.12 -5.73 27.72
C ASN A 37 6.50 -5.57 28.39
N GLN A 38 7.12 -4.38 28.34
CA GLN A 38 8.38 -4.10 29.06
C GLN A 38 8.30 -2.90 30.01
N GLN A 39 7.08 -2.51 30.40
CA GLN A 39 6.87 -1.39 31.31
C GLN A 39 5.73 -1.62 32.33
N GLU A 40 5.45 -2.89 32.67
CA GLU A 40 4.58 -3.25 33.80
C GLU A 40 5.23 -4.18 34.85
N ASP A 41 6.48 -4.60 34.69
CA ASP A 41 7.17 -5.45 35.69
C ASP A 41 8.15 -4.67 36.57
N VAL A 42 7.77 -3.46 36.97
CA VAL A 42 8.33 -2.78 38.16
C VAL A 42 7.17 -2.37 39.08
N ILE A 43 6.30 -3.34 39.39
CA ILE A 43 5.52 -3.29 40.62
C ILE A 43 6.44 -3.82 41.71
N ILE A 44 6.99 -2.85 42.43
CA ILE A 44 7.52 -2.90 43.79
C ILE A 44 7.02 -4.15 44.53
N PHE A 45 7.89 -5.15 44.66
CA PHE A 45 7.80 -6.20 45.69
C PHE A 45 8.04 -5.51 47.05
N ASN A 46 7.05 -4.77 47.53
CA ASN A 46 6.81 -4.64 48.96
C ASN A 46 5.92 -5.82 49.35
N VAL A 47 6.50 -7.02 49.32
CA VAL A 47 5.95 -8.13 50.09
C VAL A 47 6.67 -8.03 51.42
N ASP A 48 5.92 -7.58 52.42
CA ASP A 48 6.40 -7.32 53.76
C ASP A 48 7.20 -8.52 54.27
N PHE A 49 8.48 -8.29 54.53
CA PHE A 49 9.39 -9.27 55.13
C PHE A 49 8.85 -9.76 56.51
N GLU A 50 7.95 -8.98 57.11
CA GLU A 50 7.20 -9.26 58.33
C GLU A 50 6.16 -10.40 58.16
N GLU A 51 5.45 -10.47 57.03
CA GLU A 51 4.45 -11.54 56.77
C GLU A 51 5.14 -12.89 56.48
N MET A 52 6.27 -12.86 55.76
CA MET A 52 7.05 -14.06 55.48
C MET A 52 7.75 -14.57 56.76
N ALA A 53 8.20 -13.68 57.63
CA ALA A 53 8.72 -14.05 58.95
C ALA A 53 7.62 -14.63 59.87
N GLN A 54 6.40 -14.06 59.88
CA GLN A 54 5.27 -14.61 60.64
C GLN A 54 4.81 -15.98 60.13
N ALA A 55 4.88 -16.23 58.82
CA ALA A 55 4.57 -17.54 58.23
C ALA A 55 5.60 -18.62 58.61
N VAL A 56 6.88 -18.25 58.74
CA VAL A 56 7.94 -19.18 59.17
C VAL A 56 7.91 -19.41 60.68
N PHE A 57 7.64 -18.39 61.50
CA PHE A 57 7.44 -18.56 62.95
C PHE A 57 6.18 -19.38 63.27
N GLY A 58 5.08 -19.20 62.52
CA GLY A 58 3.88 -20.03 62.67
C GLY A 58 4.06 -21.50 62.26
N GLN A 59 5.06 -21.80 61.41
CA GLN A 59 5.45 -23.18 61.10
C GLN A 59 6.33 -23.81 62.18
N LEU A 60 7.07 -23.03 62.98
CA LEU A 60 7.78 -23.55 64.16
C LEU A 60 6.84 -23.81 65.36
N ASP A 61 5.83 -22.97 65.60
CA ASP A 61 4.83 -23.21 66.65
C ASP A 61 3.98 -24.47 66.40
N LEU A 62 3.77 -24.84 65.13
CA LEU A 62 3.06 -26.07 64.75
C LEU A 62 3.93 -27.32 65.01
N VAL A 63 5.26 -27.19 64.93
CA VAL A 63 6.21 -28.27 65.22
C VAL A 63 6.33 -28.47 66.74
N ASP A 64 6.30 -27.41 67.54
CA ASP A 64 6.25 -27.50 69.01
C ASP A 64 4.89 -28.04 69.53
N GLN A 65 3.77 -27.78 68.83
CA GLN A 65 2.47 -28.43 69.12
C GLN A 65 2.44 -29.92 68.74
N ILE A 66 3.20 -30.35 67.73
CA ILE A 66 3.34 -31.77 67.36
C ILE A 66 4.25 -32.50 68.35
N ILE A 67 5.28 -31.84 68.88
CA ILE A 67 6.17 -32.42 69.90
C ILE A 67 5.49 -32.48 71.29
N ALA A 68 4.58 -31.55 71.62
CA ALA A 68 3.78 -31.59 72.84
C ALA A 68 2.62 -32.61 72.79
N GLY A 69 2.25 -33.12 71.62
CA GLY A 69 1.20 -34.12 71.42
C GLY A 69 1.57 -35.56 71.80
N ASP A 70 2.86 -35.84 71.99
CA ASP A 70 3.37 -37.17 72.39
C ASP A 70 3.22 -37.44 73.91
N ALA A 71 2.65 -36.51 74.68
CA ALA A 71 2.41 -36.65 76.12
C ALA A 71 1.11 -37.39 76.50
N LEU A 72 0.36 -37.96 75.55
CA LEU A 72 -0.85 -38.76 75.82
C LEU A 72 -0.67 -40.27 75.60
N GLN A 73 0.57 -40.73 75.51
CA GLN A 73 0.90 -42.16 75.42
C GLN A 73 1.16 -42.80 76.81
N GLU A 74 0.41 -42.40 77.84
CA GLU A 74 0.34 -43.10 79.13
C GLU A 74 -1.06 -43.68 79.45
N ASP A 75 -2.12 -43.30 78.72
CA ASP A 75 -3.49 -43.75 79.01
C ASP A 75 -3.98 -44.95 78.15
N ALA A 76 -3.29 -45.28 77.06
CA ALA A 76 -3.70 -46.40 76.18
C ALA A 76 -3.35 -47.79 76.76
N THR A 77 -2.43 -47.87 77.71
CA THR A 77 -2.05 -49.15 78.36
C THR A 77 -2.96 -49.51 79.54
N ARG A 78 -3.80 -48.58 80.00
CA ARG A 78 -4.74 -48.80 81.11
C ARG A 78 -6.10 -49.36 80.69
N ILE A 79 -6.47 -49.23 79.42
CA ILE A 79 -7.78 -49.67 78.89
C ILE A 79 -7.75 -51.15 78.41
N ILE A 80 -6.57 -51.74 78.21
CA ILE A 80 -6.44 -53.15 77.76
C ILE A 80 -6.46 -54.15 78.95
N ALA A 81 -6.50 -53.67 80.20
CA ALA A 81 -6.48 -54.53 81.40
C ALA A 81 -7.86 -54.81 82.03
N GLU A 82 -8.97 -54.27 81.52
CA GLU A 82 -10.31 -54.42 82.14
C GLU A 82 -11.39 -54.97 81.20
N SER A 83 -11.06 -55.87 80.27
CA SER A 83 -12.11 -56.56 79.49
C SER A 83 -11.76 -58.02 79.18
N ASP A 84 -11.32 -58.75 80.21
CA ASP A 84 -11.52 -60.20 80.29
C ASP A 84 -12.85 -60.45 81.01
N GLU A 85 -13.95 -60.54 80.26
CA GLU A 85 -15.08 -61.40 80.62
C GLU A 85 -16.09 -61.53 79.46
N LYS A 86 -16.40 -62.79 79.13
CA LYS A 86 -17.56 -63.34 78.39
C LYS A 86 -17.40 -63.70 76.90
N GLN A 87 -17.23 -65.02 76.74
CA GLN A 87 -18.04 -65.95 75.92
C GLN A 87 -17.97 -65.93 74.37
N GLU A 88 -17.49 -67.07 73.86
CA GLU A 88 -18.01 -67.91 72.76
C GLU A 88 -19.01 -67.31 71.75
N GLU A 89 -18.76 -67.48 70.43
CA GLU A 89 -19.47 -68.46 69.56
C GLU A 89 -18.98 -68.41 68.09
N LYS A 90 -19.06 -69.56 67.41
CA LYS A 90 -18.64 -69.92 66.04
C LYS A 90 -19.30 -69.13 64.90
N ARG A 91 -18.62 -69.00 63.75
CA ARG A 91 -19.01 -69.59 62.43
C ARG A 91 -18.14 -69.16 61.22
N ASP A 92 -17.64 -70.17 60.52
CA ASP A 92 -17.47 -70.42 59.08
C ASP A 92 -17.19 -69.31 58.02
N LEU A 93 -16.04 -69.49 57.34
CA LEU A 93 -15.72 -69.43 55.89
C LEU A 93 -16.81 -68.94 54.87
N PRO A 94 -16.43 -68.25 53.77
CA PRO A 94 -15.79 -68.95 52.65
C PRO A 94 -14.71 -68.19 51.83
N VAL A 95 -13.88 -69.02 51.20
CA VAL A 95 -12.94 -68.72 50.11
C VAL A 95 -13.69 -68.66 48.77
N ILE A 96 -13.46 -67.62 47.95
CA ILE A 96 -13.77 -67.63 46.50
C ILE A 96 -12.60 -67.02 45.70
N SER A 97 -11.93 -67.93 45.00
CA SER A 97 -11.33 -67.89 43.65
C SER A 97 -11.08 -66.58 42.88
N THR A 98 -9.83 -66.47 42.40
CA THR A 98 -9.36 -66.13 41.04
C THR A 98 -10.27 -65.32 40.10
N VAL A 99 -9.79 -64.15 39.68
CA VAL A 99 -10.13 -63.47 38.39
C VAL A 99 -8.84 -62.74 37.93
N ARG A 100 -8.06 -63.27 36.98
CA ARG A 100 -8.16 -63.21 35.52
C ARG A 100 -8.11 -61.77 34.95
N ASN A 101 -6.96 -61.42 34.36
CA ASN A 101 -6.75 -60.25 33.51
C ASN A 101 -7.85 -60.11 32.44
N PRO A 102 -8.39 -58.89 32.20
CA PRO A 102 -9.01 -58.54 30.95
C PRO A 102 -8.02 -57.78 30.05
N SER A 103 -7.58 -58.49 29.02
CA SER A 103 -7.73 -58.14 27.61
C SER A 103 -7.81 -56.66 27.20
N VAL A 104 -6.86 -56.29 26.35
CA VAL A 104 -6.88 -55.19 25.39
C VAL A 104 -8.20 -55.19 24.58
N GLU A 105 -9.07 -54.20 24.82
CA GLU A 105 -10.18 -53.88 23.91
C GLU A 105 -9.69 -52.92 22.82
N LYS A 106 -9.58 -53.45 21.60
CA LYS A 106 -9.55 -52.69 20.36
C LYS A 106 -10.86 -51.90 20.22
N VAL A 107 -10.79 -50.56 20.33
CA VAL A 107 -11.87 -49.69 19.88
C VAL A 107 -11.96 -49.76 18.36
N LYS A 108 -13.03 -50.41 17.87
CA LYS A 108 -13.45 -50.39 16.46
C LYS A 108 -13.89 -48.98 16.08
N SER A 109 -13.27 -48.43 15.04
CA SER A 109 -13.67 -47.21 14.36
C SER A 109 -15.05 -47.36 13.70
N GLY A 110 -16.08 -46.79 14.31
CA GLY A 110 -17.41 -46.63 13.70
C GLY A 110 -17.44 -45.46 12.71
N LYS A 111 -16.87 -45.62 11.50
CA LYS A 111 -17.17 -44.75 10.35
C LYS A 111 -18.55 -45.14 9.80
N GLY A 112 -19.61 -44.38 10.10
CA GLY A 112 -20.92 -44.72 9.53
C GLY A 112 -22.13 -43.79 9.77
N LYS A 113 -22.02 -42.68 10.52
CA LYS A 113 -23.20 -41.83 10.84
C LYS A 113 -23.08 -40.34 10.50
N SER A 114 -21.98 -39.90 9.89
CA SER A 114 -21.80 -38.47 9.55
C SER A 114 -22.54 -38.03 8.29
N LYS A 115 -22.70 -38.93 7.30
CA LYS A 115 -23.19 -38.54 5.96
C LYS A 115 -24.69 -38.15 5.94
N THR A 116 -25.52 -38.89 6.67
CA THR A 116 -26.98 -38.62 6.78
C THR A 116 -27.36 -37.38 7.59
N LYS A 117 -26.46 -36.82 8.41
CA LYS A 117 -26.70 -35.59 9.18
C LYS A 117 -26.44 -34.33 8.36
N VAL A 118 -25.44 -34.40 7.46
CA VAL A 118 -25.11 -33.34 6.49
C VAL A 118 -26.24 -33.20 5.46
N ASP A 119 -26.75 -34.32 4.93
CA ASP A 119 -27.83 -34.32 3.91
C ASP A 119 -29.14 -33.69 4.42
N LYS A 120 -29.50 -33.90 5.69
CA LYS A 120 -30.67 -33.27 6.33
C LYS A 120 -30.49 -31.77 6.58
N GLY A 121 -29.26 -31.34 6.90
CA GLY A 121 -28.92 -29.93 7.05
C GLY A 121 -29.00 -29.17 5.73
N THR A 122 -28.50 -29.78 4.66
CA THR A 122 -28.59 -29.22 3.30
C THR A 122 -30.03 -29.12 2.80
N GLU A 123 -30.89 -30.10 3.09
CA GLU A 123 -32.32 -30.04 2.72
C GLU A 123 -33.08 -28.92 3.46
N HIS A 124 -32.72 -28.65 4.71
CA HIS A 124 -33.32 -27.58 5.52
C HIS A 124 -32.87 -26.18 5.07
N ILE A 125 -31.62 -26.04 4.60
CA ILE A 125 -31.09 -24.81 4.01
C ILE A 125 -31.80 -24.53 2.68
N LEU A 126 -31.95 -25.54 1.82
CA LEU A 126 -32.65 -25.40 0.53
C LEU A 126 -34.12 -25.01 0.72
N LYS A 127 -34.83 -25.58 1.71
CA LYS A 127 -36.21 -25.19 2.04
C LYS A 127 -36.32 -23.74 2.55
N ALA A 128 -35.38 -23.28 3.38
CA ALA A 128 -35.36 -21.89 3.88
C ALA A 128 -34.97 -20.86 2.81
N LEU A 129 -34.13 -21.24 1.83
CA LEU A 129 -33.79 -20.38 0.70
C LEU A 129 -34.94 -20.27 -0.32
N ASN A 130 -35.82 -21.28 -0.41
CA ASN A 130 -36.99 -21.26 -1.29
C ASN A 130 -38.12 -20.34 -0.81
N SER A 131 -38.18 -19.96 0.48
CA SER A 131 -39.17 -19.01 1.02
C SER A 131 -38.81 -17.53 0.77
N LEU A 132 -37.59 -17.25 0.31
CA LEU A 132 -37.12 -15.90 -0.02
C LEU A 132 -37.37 -15.66 -1.51
N HIS A 133 -37.93 -14.50 -1.88
CA HIS A 133 -38.46 -14.29 -3.24
C HIS A 133 -37.48 -13.52 -4.13
N THR A 134 -36.57 -12.73 -3.54
CA THR A 134 -35.54 -12.00 -4.27
C THR A 134 -34.18 -12.70 -4.19
N THR A 135 -33.38 -12.55 -5.24
CA THR A 135 -32.01 -13.09 -5.29
C THR A 135 -31.11 -12.44 -4.25
N GLU A 136 -31.35 -11.18 -3.93
CA GLU A 136 -30.62 -10.41 -2.93
C GLU A 136 -30.88 -10.90 -1.49
N GLU A 137 -32.14 -11.21 -1.15
CA GLU A 137 -32.50 -11.80 0.16
C GLU A 137 -31.88 -13.18 0.36
N LYS A 138 -31.86 -14.02 -0.69
CA LYS A 138 -31.22 -15.35 -0.64
C LYS A 138 -29.73 -15.25 -0.38
N LEU A 139 -29.07 -14.27 -1.00
CA LEU A 139 -27.64 -14.05 -0.86
C LEU A 139 -27.29 -13.51 0.53
N ALA A 140 -28.07 -12.55 1.04
CA ALA A 140 -27.93 -12.04 2.41
C ALA A 140 -28.15 -13.14 3.47
N ALA A 141 -29.15 -14.01 3.29
CA ALA A 141 -29.40 -15.14 4.18
C ALA A 141 -28.27 -16.18 4.16
N LEU A 142 -27.69 -16.46 2.98
CA LEU A 142 -26.52 -17.32 2.83
C LEU A 142 -25.28 -16.72 3.50
N CYS A 143 -25.00 -15.44 3.30
CA CYS A 143 -23.89 -14.73 3.95
C CYS A 143 -24.03 -14.76 5.49
N LYS A 144 -25.24 -14.49 6.01
CA LYS A 144 -25.52 -14.59 7.45
C LYS A 144 -25.32 -16.01 7.98
N LYS A 145 -25.83 -17.02 7.28
CA LYS A 145 -25.63 -18.42 7.66
C LYS A 145 -24.18 -18.85 7.64
N TYR A 146 -23.39 -18.35 6.69
CA TYR A 146 -21.96 -18.63 6.63
C TYR A 146 -21.21 -17.96 7.80
N ALA A 147 -21.58 -16.72 8.16
CA ALA A 147 -21.04 -16.03 9.33
C ALA A 147 -21.38 -16.76 10.64
N ASP A 148 -22.65 -17.16 10.83
CA ASP A 148 -23.08 -17.94 12.01
C ASP A 148 -22.32 -19.27 12.11
N LEU A 149 -22.12 -19.97 10.98
CA LEU A 149 -21.38 -21.24 10.93
C LEU A 149 -19.89 -21.06 11.29
N MET A 150 -19.28 -19.94 10.86
CA MET A 150 -17.90 -19.60 11.21
C MET A 150 -17.75 -19.29 12.70
N GLU A 151 -18.73 -18.61 13.30
CA GLU A 151 -18.76 -18.35 14.74
C GLU A 151 -18.97 -19.63 15.55
N GLU A 152 -19.89 -20.51 15.13
CA GLU A 152 -20.07 -21.84 15.71
C GLU A 152 -18.79 -22.67 15.62
N HIS A 153 -18.10 -22.66 14.48
CA HIS A 153 -16.82 -23.35 14.31
C HIS A 153 -15.75 -22.83 15.28
N ARG A 154 -15.66 -21.50 15.45
CA ARG A 154 -14.74 -20.88 16.42
C ARG A 154 -15.07 -21.29 17.86
N ASN A 155 -16.35 -21.32 18.22
CA ASN A 155 -16.80 -21.74 19.55
C ASN A 155 -16.53 -23.22 19.83
N VAL A 156 -16.78 -24.10 18.85
CA VAL A 156 -16.46 -25.53 18.94
C VAL A 156 -14.95 -25.74 19.06
N GLN A 157 -14.13 -24.98 18.32
CA GLN A 157 -12.68 -25.06 18.39
C GLN A 157 -12.13 -24.64 19.77
N LEU A 158 -12.72 -23.61 20.39
CA LEU A 158 -12.38 -23.22 21.76
C LEU A 158 -12.77 -24.29 22.79
N SER A 159 -13.97 -24.86 22.64
CA SER A 159 -14.45 -25.96 23.51
C SER A 159 -13.57 -27.22 23.37
N LEU A 160 -13.12 -27.54 22.15
CA LEU A 160 -12.19 -28.63 21.89
C LEU A 160 -10.85 -28.39 22.61
N LYS A 161 -10.24 -27.21 22.47
CA LYS A 161 -9.01 -26.85 23.18
C LYS A 161 -9.16 -26.93 24.70
N GLN A 162 -10.32 -26.53 25.23
CA GLN A 162 -10.60 -26.65 26.67
C GLN A 162 -10.76 -28.12 27.10
N GLY A 163 -11.39 -28.95 26.26
CA GLY A 163 -11.50 -30.39 26.45
C GLY A 163 -10.14 -31.10 26.45
N GLU A 164 -9.26 -30.75 25.51
CA GLU A 164 -7.89 -31.28 25.43
C GLU A 164 -7.10 -30.96 26.71
N ARG A 165 -7.18 -29.71 27.21
CA ARG A 165 -6.55 -29.33 28.49
C ARG A 165 -7.05 -30.15 29.68
N ARG A 166 -8.37 -30.37 29.78
CA ARG A 166 -8.95 -31.23 30.82
C ARG A 166 -8.51 -32.68 30.69
N ASN A 167 -8.39 -33.19 29.46
CA ASN A 167 -7.94 -34.57 29.22
C ASN A 167 -6.50 -34.79 29.69
N VAL A 168 -5.60 -33.86 29.39
CA VAL A 168 -4.20 -33.89 29.87
C VAL A 168 -4.15 -33.87 31.40
N GLN A 169 -4.99 -33.06 32.05
CA GLN A 169 -5.05 -32.99 33.51
C GLN A 169 -5.53 -34.31 34.12
N LEU A 170 -6.60 -34.91 33.61
CA LEU A 170 -7.11 -36.21 34.07
C LEU A 170 -6.11 -37.35 33.85
N CYS A 171 -5.32 -37.31 32.77
CA CYS A 171 -4.24 -38.27 32.55
C CYS A 171 -3.16 -38.19 33.64
N LYS A 172 -2.77 -36.98 34.05
CA LYS A 172 -1.80 -36.78 35.14
C LYS A 172 -2.33 -37.27 36.48
N GLU A 173 -3.59 -36.94 36.80
CA GLU A 173 -4.24 -37.39 38.05
C GLU A 173 -4.36 -38.92 38.10
N LYS A 174 -4.69 -39.56 36.97
CA LYS A 174 -4.71 -41.02 36.86
C LYS A 174 -3.33 -41.64 37.12
N GLU A 175 -2.28 -41.09 36.51
CA GLU A 175 -0.90 -41.56 36.73
C GLU A 175 -0.49 -41.41 38.19
N GLN A 176 -0.80 -40.27 38.81
CA GLN A 176 -0.54 -40.02 40.22
C GLN A 176 -1.21 -41.07 41.11
N ILE A 177 -2.52 -41.28 40.97
CA ILE A 177 -3.27 -42.28 41.76
C ILE A 177 -2.72 -43.69 41.55
N LEU A 178 -2.32 -44.06 40.33
CA LEU A 178 -1.70 -45.37 40.06
C LEU A 178 -0.36 -45.53 40.78
N THR A 179 0.46 -44.48 40.84
CA THR A 179 1.73 -44.53 41.60
C THR A 179 1.50 -44.64 43.11
N GLU A 180 0.50 -43.92 43.64
CA GLU A 180 0.13 -43.97 45.06
C GLU A 180 -0.40 -45.35 45.46
N HIS A 181 -1.30 -45.93 44.65
CA HIS A 181 -1.78 -47.29 44.85
C HIS A 181 -0.64 -48.31 44.85
N SER A 182 0.30 -48.20 43.91
CA SER A 182 1.47 -49.10 43.83
C SER A 182 2.34 -49.01 45.09
N LYS A 183 2.54 -47.81 45.64
CA LYS A 183 3.26 -47.60 46.92
C LYS A 183 2.50 -48.24 48.10
N ALA A 184 1.18 -48.05 48.16
CA ALA A 184 0.34 -48.60 49.23
C ALA A 184 0.33 -50.15 49.25
N VAL A 185 0.37 -50.80 48.09
CA VAL A 185 0.48 -52.26 48.00
C VAL A 185 1.81 -52.75 48.59
N LEU A 186 2.92 -52.06 48.28
CA LEU A 186 4.25 -52.43 48.78
C LEU A 186 4.36 -52.27 50.30
N THR A 187 3.79 -51.19 50.87
CA THR A 187 3.79 -50.99 52.32
C THR A 187 2.94 -52.04 53.03
N ARG A 188 1.77 -52.41 52.47
CA ARG A 188 0.94 -53.49 53.01
C ARG A 188 1.68 -54.83 53.05
N SER A 189 2.36 -55.21 51.97
CA SER A 189 3.14 -56.46 51.93
C SER A 189 4.30 -56.47 52.93
N ARG A 190 4.96 -55.32 53.17
CA ARG A 190 6.01 -55.20 54.20
C ARG A 190 5.44 -55.39 55.61
N LEU A 191 4.30 -54.79 55.92
CA LEU A 191 3.64 -54.92 57.23
C LEU A 191 3.16 -56.35 57.49
N GLU A 192 2.60 -57.03 56.49
CA GLU A 192 2.22 -58.44 56.62
C GLU A 192 3.41 -59.36 56.93
N SER A 193 4.57 -59.10 56.31
CA SER A 193 5.80 -59.84 56.60
C SER A 193 6.29 -59.60 58.03
N LEU A 194 6.26 -58.34 58.49
CA LEU A 194 6.69 -57.97 59.83
C LEU A 194 5.79 -58.61 60.92
N CYS A 195 4.47 -58.63 60.70
CA CYS A 195 3.52 -59.27 61.61
C CYS A 195 3.75 -60.79 61.74
N ARG A 196 4.11 -61.47 60.62
CA ARG A 196 4.44 -62.90 60.65
C ARG A 196 5.74 -63.19 61.40
N GLU A 197 6.75 -62.33 61.25
CA GLU A 197 8.03 -62.50 61.95
C GLU A 197 7.89 -62.22 63.45
N LEU A 198 7.13 -61.19 63.83
CA LEU A 198 6.85 -60.89 65.23
C LEU A 198 6.13 -62.04 65.95
N GLN A 199 5.19 -62.71 65.27
CA GLN A 199 4.54 -63.92 65.79
C GLN A 199 5.53 -65.10 65.95
N ARG A 200 6.53 -65.20 65.08
CA ARG A 200 7.56 -66.24 65.15
C ARG A 200 8.51 -66.02 66.34
N GLN A 201 8.96 -64.78 66.54
CA GLN A 201 9.85 -64.40 67.64
C GLN A 201 9.18 -64.60 69.01
N ASN A 202 7.91 -64.24 69.15
CA ASN A 202 7.16 -64.48 70.39
C ASN A 202 7.03 -65.98 70.74
N LYS A 203 7.02 -66.86 69.75
CA LYS A 203 7.01 -68.32 69.99
C LYS A 203 8.38 -68.82 70.47
N LEU A 204 9.46 -68.34 69.84
CA LEU A 204 10.84 -68.69 70.23
C LEU A 204 11.18 -68.24 71.66
N VAL A 205 10.78 -67.03 72.05
CA VAL A 205 11.03 -66.51 73.41
C VAL A 205 10.32 -67.34 74.48
N LYS A 206 9.11 -67.84 74.19
CA LYS A 206 8.39 -68.75 75.10
C LYS A 206 9.10 -70.10 75.25
N ASP A 207 9.61 -70.64 74.15
CA ASP A 207 10.33 -71.93 74.16
C ASP A 207 11.69 -71.82 74.89
N GLU A 208 12.41 -70.70 74.74
CA GLU A 208 13.68 -70.42 75.44
C GLU A 208 13.49 -70.19 76.95
N SER A 209 12.43 -69.48 77.35
CA SER A 209 12.07 -69.26 78.76
C SER A 209 11.84 -70.59 79.49
N LEU A 210 11.17 -71.55 78.87
CA LEU A 210 10.92 -72.87 79.43
C LEU A 210 12.19 -73.73 79.54
N LEU A 211 13.19 -73.50 78.68
CA LEU A 211 14.48 -74.18 78.70
C LEU A 211 15.38 -73.66 79.84
N ARG A 212 15.42 -72.33 80.05
CA ARG A 212 16.18 -71.76 81.19
C ARG A 212 15.67 -72.21 82.55
N VAL A 213 14.35 -72.37 82.71
CA VAL A 213 13.77 -72.88 83.96
C VAL A 213 14.23 -74.32 84.26
N ARG A 214 14.42 -75.17 83.25
CA ARG A 214 14.99 -76.53 83.43
C ARG A 214 16.49 -76.51 83.73
N GLU A 215 17.23 -75.62 83.10
CA GLU A 215 18.68 -75.47 83.32
C GLU A 215 19.02 -74.89 84.71
N GLU A 216 18.13 -74.07 85.29
CA GLU A 216 18.29 -73.53 86.64
C GLU A 216 17.95 -74.55 87.76
N GLU A 217 17.11 -75.56 87.49
CA GLU A 217 16.82 -76.65 88.45
C GLU A 217 18.00 -77.64 88.62
N GLU A 218 18.87 -77.79 87.61
CA GLU A 218 20.04 -78.69 87.66
C GLU A 218 21.26 -78.10 88.39
N LYS A 219 21.39 -76.76 88.47
CA LYS A 219 22.57 -76.09 89.05
C LYS A 219 22.61 -76.03 90.59
N ARG A 220 21.57 -76.50 91.30
CA ARG A 220 21.45 -76.36 92.77
C ARG A 220 22.15 -77.45 93.63
N LYS A 221 23.05 -78.30 93.10
CA LYS A 221 23.55 -79.49 93.83
C LYS A 221 25.06 -79.66 94.09
N GLU A 222 25.94 -78.72 93.80
CA GLU A 222 27.39 -78.86 94.09
C GLU A 222 28.02 -77.49 94.44
N SER A 223 28.94 -77.25 95.39
CA SER A 223 29.46 -77.99 96.57
C SER A 223 30.47 -77.08 97.31
N THR A 224 30.21 -76.65 98.54
CA THR A 224 31.07 -75.72 99.31
C THR A 224 32.28 -76.37 99.97
N PHE A 225 33.51 -75.96 99.57
CA PHE A 225 34.68 -75.61 100.41
C PHE A 225 36.03 -75.62 99.64
N ASN A 226 36.24 -76.49 98.63
CA ASN A 226 37.30 -76.29 97.61
C ASN A 226 37.04 -75.04 96.75
N GLU A 227 35.81 -74.54 96.78
CA GLU A 227 35.35 -73.33 96.14
C GLU A 227 36.08 -72.07 96.60
N ILE A 228 36.62 -71.96 97.82
CA ILE A 228 37.22 -70.69 98.29
C ILE A 228 38.63 -70.48 97.72
N SER A 229 39.45 -71.54 97.68
CA SER A 229 40.80 -71.48 97.10
C SER A 229 40.74 -71.45 95.57
N THR A 230 39.85 -72.24 94.98
CA THR A 230 39.53 -72.17 93.54
C THR A 230 38.86 -70.84 93.20
N MET A 231 38.01 -70.26 94.06
CA MET A 231 37.49 -68.89 93.89
C MET A 231 38.59 -67.87 93.88
N MET A 232 39.59 -67.98 94.76
CA MET A 232 40.66 -66.97 94.82
C MET A 232 41.55 -67.04 93.57
N GLN A 233 41.85 -68.26 93.10
CA GLN A 233 42.59 -68.48 91.85
C GLN A 233 41.76 -68.11 90.61
N ASP A 234 40.48 -68.45 90.57
CA ASP A 234 39.53 -68.04 89.53
C ASP A 234 39.28 -66.53 89.57
N ASN A 235 39.25 -65.90 90.75
CA ASN A 235 39.10 -64.46 90.90
C ASN A 235 40.34 -63.76 90.36
N ASN A 236 41.54 -64.28 90.64
CA ASN A 236 42.78 -63.72 90.12
C ASN A 236 42.90 -63.93 88.59
N GLN A 237 42.49 -65.09 88.08
CA GLN A 237 42.41 -65.35 86.62
C GLN A 237 41.33 -64.48 85.96
N LYS A 238 40.17 -64.30 86.58
CA LYS A 238 39.12 -63.37 86.11
C LYS A 238 39.62 -61.94 86.13
N ASN A 239 40.34 -61.51 87.17
CA ASN A 239 40.97 -60.20 87.23
C ASN A 239 42.01 -60.01 86.12
N SER A 240 42.84 -61.03 85.84
CA SER A 240 43.79 -60.98 84.73
C SER A 240 43.07 -60.87 83.38
N LYS A 241 42.06 -61.70 83.14
CA LYS A 241 41.23 -61.64 81.93
C LYS A 241 40.52 -60.30 81.79
N LEU A 242 39.97 -59.74 82.87
CA LEU A 242 39.37 -58.41 82.87
C LEU A 242 40.37 -57.31 82.55
N ARG A 243 41.65 -57.45 82.94
CA ARG A 243 42.72 -56.51 82.55
C ARG A 243 43.05 -56.63 81.07
N ASP A 244 43.18 -57.85 80.56
CA ASP A 244 43.47 -58.12 79.15
C ASP A 244 42.30 -57.66 78.26
N GLU A 245 41.06 -57.93 78.65
CA GLU A 245 39.83 -57.47 77.99
C GLU A 245 39.73 -55.94 78.04
N ASN A 246 40.01 -55.29 79.18
CA ASN A 246 40.06 -53.83 79.25
C ASN A 246 41.15 -53.24 78.34
N LEU A 247 42.32 -53.88 78.25
CA LEU A 247 43.39 -53.46 77.37
C LEU A 247 43.00 -53.63 75.89
N GLU A 248 42.39 -54.74 75.54
CA GLU A 248 41.88 -55.02 74.19
C GLU A 248 40.76 -54.03 73.81
N LEU A 249 39.84 -53.75 74.74
CA LEU A 249 38.79 -52.74 74.56
C LEU A 249 39.40 -51.34 74.38
N ALA A 250 40.41 -50.97 75.17
CA ALA A 250 41.12 -49.71 75.00
C ALA A 250 41.82 -49.61 73.64
N GLN A 251 42.44 -50.70 73.17
CA GLN A 251 43.03 -50.76 71.83
C GLN A 251 41.99 -50.65 70.72
N LYS A 252 40.85 -51.37 70.84
CA LYS A 252 39.74 -51.28 69.88
C LYS A 252 39.16 -49.86 69.84
N LEU A 253 38.99 -49.21 70.98
CA LEU A 253 38.56 -47.82 71.06
C LEU A 253 39.57 -46.88 70.41
N LYS A 254 40.87 -47.09 70.64
CA LYS A 254 41.93 -46.30 70.02
C LYS A 254 41.90 -46.43 68.49
N THR A 255 41.87 -47.65 67.96
CA THR A 255 41.78 -47.90 66.52
C THR A 255 40.49 -47.33 65.93
N LEU A 256 39.38 -47.38 66.66
CA LEU A 256 38.12 -46.78 66.25
C LEU A 256 38.25 -45.27 66.11
N VAL A 257 38.86 -44.59 67.09
CA VAL A 257 39.13 -43.14 67.03
C VAL A 257 40.03 -42.80 65.84
N GLU A 258 41.15 -43.50 65.67
CA GLU A 258 42.08 -43.29 64.54
C GLU A 258 41.38 -43.48 63.18
N ASN A 259 40.47 -44.47 63.06
CA ASN A 259 39.67 -44.67 61.86
C ASN A 259 38.67 -43.52 61.61
N TYR A 260 38.07 -42.96 62.65
CA TYR A 260 37.17 -41.80 62.52
C TYR A 260 37.92 -40.54 62.11
N GLU A 261 39.08 -40.28 62.72
CA GLU A 261 39.94 -39.15 62.34
C GLU A 261 40.39 -39.25 60.88
N LEU A 262 40.79 -40.45 60.42
CA LEU A 262 41.14 -40.67 59.02
C LEU A 262 39.94 -40.45 58.09
N ARG A 263 38.76 -40.93 58.47
CA ARG A 263 37.52 -40.74 57.69
C ARG A 263 37.15 -39.25 57.61
N GLU A 264 37.29 -38.52 58.71
CA GLU A 264 37.04 -37.08 58.76
C GLU A 264 37.97 -36.31 57.81
N GLN A 265 39.28 -36.61 57.85
CA GLN A 265 40.24 -36.03 56.90
C GLN A 265 39.91 -36.36 55.43
N GLN A 266 39.47 -37.60 55.15
CA GLN A 266 39.04 -37.98 53.81
C GLN A 266 37.83 -37.16 53.35
N VAL A 267 36.84 -36.97 54.23
CA VAL A 267 35.65 -36.13 53.96
C VAL A 267 36.05 -34.68 53.73
N GLU A 268 36.94 -34.12 54.55
CA GLU A 268 37.43 -32.75 54.38
C GLU A 268 38.15 -32.55 53.03
N ASN A 269 38.99 -33.50 52.63
CA ASN A 269 39.66 -33.48 51.34
C ASN A 269 38.67 -33.59 50.17
N LEU A 270 37.63 -34.42 50.32
CA LEU A 270 36.54 -34.55 49.34
C LEU A 270 35.74 -33.24 49.20
N LEU A 271 35.45 -32.57 50.32
CA LEU A 271 34.79 -31.27 50.33
C LEU A 271 35.65 -30.22 49.63
N LYS A 272 36.95 -30.13 49.93
CA LYS A 272 37.88 -29.23 49.23
C LYS A 272 37.92 -29.50 47.74
N HIS A 273 37.95 -30.77 47.32
CA HIS A 273 37.89 -31.13 45.91
C HIS A 273 36.59 -30.67 45.24
N LYS A 274 35.44 -30.88 45.90
CA LYS A 274 34.13 -30.46 45.40
C LYS A 274 34.01 -28.94 45.31
N ASP A 275 34.54 -28.21 46.28
CA ASP A 275 34.56 -26.75 46.27
C ASP A 275 35.38 -26.22 45.08
N MET A 276 36.56 -26.81 44.83
CA MET A 276 37.38 -26.46 43.67
C MET A 276 36.70 -26.81 42.33
N GLU A 277 35.94 -27.92 42.26
CA GLU A 277 35.13 -28.26 41.08
C GLU A 277 34.02 -27.24 40.82
N VAL A 278 33.34 -26.78 41.87
CA VAL A 278 32.30 -25.73 41.78
C VAL A 278 32.91 -24.42 41.33
N GLN A 279 34.00 -23.97 41.95
CA GLN A 279 34.70 -22.74 41.54
C GLN A 279 35.14 -22.79 40.08
N LEU A 280 35.62 -23.95 39.60
CA LEU A 280 35.99 -24.14 38.20
C LEU A 280 34.79 -24.11 37.26
N ALA A 281 33.64 -24.69 37.66
CA ALA A 281 32.41 -24.61 36.90
C ALA A 281 31.88 -23.17 36.81
N ASP A 282 31.89 -22.43 37.93
CA ASP A 282 31.50 -21.03 38.00
C ASP A 282 32.41 -20.14 37.15
N ALA A 283 33.72 -20.35 37.22
CA ALA A 283 34.68 -19.62 36.38
C ALA A 283 34.46 -19.90 34.87
N LYS A 284 34.14 -21.14 34.50
CA LYS A 284 33.80 -21.49 33.11
C LYS A 284 32.50 -20.83 32.65
N LEU A 285 31.48 -20.82 33.51
CA LEU A 285 30.20 -20.17 33.23
C LEU A 285 30.38 -18.64 33.09
N ALA A 286 31.12 -18.02 34.00
CA ALA A 286 31.44 -16.59 33.94
C ALA A 286 32.19 -16.24 32.66
N LYS A 287 33.18 -17.05 32.26
CA LYS A 287 33.91 -16.87 31.00
C LYS A 287 32.99 -16.99 29.78
N ALA A 288 32.11 -17.99 29.74
CA ALA A 288 31.16 -18.18 28.64
C ALA A 288 30.19 -16.99 28.53
N ASN A 289 29.66 -16.51 29.66
CA ASN A 289 28.78 -15.35 29.70
C ASN A 289 29.50 -14.06 29.25
N ALA A 290 30.75 -13.87 29.67
CA ALA A 290 31.55 -12.71 29.26
C ALA A 290 31.77 -12.68 27.74
N VAL A 291 32.12 -13.81 27.14
CA VAL A 291 32.30 -13.92 25.67
C VAL A 291 30.97 -13.69 24.94
N MET A 292 29.87 -14.29 25.41
CA MET A 292 28.55 -14.06 24.80
C MET A 292 28.13 -12.58 24.87
N ASN A 293 28.39 -11.91 25.99
CA ASN A 293 28.06 -10.49 26.13
C ASN A 293 28.93 -9.63 25.20
N GLU A 294 30.23 -9.91 25.09
CA GLU A 294 31.14 -9.21 24.18
C GLU A 294 30.71 -9.36 22.71
N GLU A 295 30.32 -10.58 22.29
CA GLU A 295 29.79 -10.83 20.95
C GLU A 295 28.45 -10.11 20.71
N ARG A 296 27.57 -10.10 21.72
CA ARG A 296 26.29 -9.39 21.65
C ARG A 296 26.51 -7.89 21.50
N GLU A 297 27.42 -7.30 22.27
CA GLU A 297 27.77 -5.88 22.16
C GLU A 297 28.37 -5.54 20.80
N LYS A 298 29.30 -6.36 20.29
CA LYS A 298 29.85 -6.20 18.94
C LYS A 298 28.74 -6.25 17.87
N SER A 299 27.83 -7.22 17.96
CA SER A 299 26.70 -7.32 17.03
C SER A 299 25.78 -6.10 17.09
N ILE A 300 25.51 -5.57 18.29
CA ILE A 300 24.70 -4.36 18.46
C ILE A 300 25.42 -3.15 17.84
N GLN A 301 26.73 -3.00 18.06
CA GLN A 301 27.53 -1.91 17.49
C GLN A 301 27.58 -1.98 15.95
N GLU A 302 27.78 -3.18 15.38
CA GLU A 302 27.76 -3.40 13.94
C GLU A 302 26.39 -3.08 13.33
N LYS A 303 25.30 -3.53 13.96
CA LYS A 303 23.94 -3.19 13.55
C LYS A 303 23.68 -1.69 13.60
N HIS A 304 24.13 -1.02 14.67
CA HIS A 304 23.99 0.42 14.79
C HIS A 304 24.76 1.16 13.69
N LYS A 305 26.01 0.74 13.42
CA LYS A 305 26.82 1.31 12.34
C LYS A 305 26.16 1.13 10.96
N LEU A 306 25.68 -0.08 10.66
CA LEU A 306 24.97 -0.35 9.41
C LEU A 306 23.68 0.47 9.29
N LEU A 307 22.95 0.66 10.39
CA LEU A 307 21.74 1.49 10.41
C LEU A 307 22.08 2.96 10.11
N VAL A 308 23.13 3.51 10.73
CA VAL A 308 23.60 4.87 10.45
C VAL A 308 24.01 5.01 8.98
N ASP A 309 24.85 4.10 8.47
CA ASP A 309 25.29 4.11 7.07
C ASP A 309 24.09 4.07 6.11
N LEU A 310 23.11 3.19 6.35
CA LEU A 310 21.91 3.07 5.53
C LEU A 310 21.10 4.37 5.53
N THR A 311 20.93 5.02 6.68
CA THR A 311 20.22 6.30 6.76
C THR A 311 20.96 7.42 6.04
N GLU A 312 22.29 7.44 6.07
CA GLU A 312 23.08 8.39 5.30
C GLU A 312 22.97 8.15 3.81
N TYR A 313 23.03 6.91 3.35
CA TYR A 313 22.83 6.56 1.94
C TYR A 313 21.43 6.97 1.47
N GLN A 314 20.40 6.69 2.27
CA GLN A 314 19.02 7.09 1.96
C GLN A 314 18.90 8.63 1.82
N LYS A 315 19.53 9.38 2.73
CA LYS A 315 19.57 10.85 2.65
C LYS A 315 20.30 11.33 1.38
N ARG A 316 21.46 10.76 1.05
CA ARG A 316 22.22 11.12 -0.17
C ARG A 316 21.43 10.82 -1.43
N CYS A 317 20.75 9.67 -1.50
CA CYS A 317 19.87 9.32 -2.61
C CYS A 317 18.73 10.32 -2.75
N HIS A 318 18.07 10.68 -1.64
CA HIS A 318 16.99 11.67 -1.65
C HIS A 318 17.48 13.05 -2.15
N GLU A 319 18.62 13.52 -1.66
CA GLU A 319 19.23 14.78 -2.10
C GLU A 319 19.56 14.77 -3.60
N MET A 320 20.07 13.65 -4.12
CA MET A 320 20.34 13.49 -5.55
C MET A 320 19.07 13.49 -6.38
N THR A 321 18.01 12.80 -5.95
CA THR A 321 16.70 12.83 -6.62
C THR A 321 16.12 14.23 -6.65
N VAL A 322 16.19 14.98 -5.54
CA VAL A 322 15.72 16.37 -5.52
C VAL A 322 16.50 17.25 -6.49
N LYS A 323 17.83 17.12 -6.54
CA LYS A 323 18.67 17.85 -7.51
C LYS A 323 18.34 17.48 -8.96
N GLU A 324 18.11 16.21 -9.23
CA GLU A 324 17.76 15.70 -10.55
C GLU A 324 16.42 16.28 -11.03
N VAL A 325 15.40 16.27 -10.17
CA VAL A 325 14.09 16.89 -10.45
C VAL A 325 14.25 18.38 -10.72
N GLN A 326 15.01 19.11 -9.89
CA GLN A 326 15.25 20.55 -10.10
C GLN A 326 15.92 20.85 -11.44
N LEU A 327 16.92 20.06 -11.84
CA LEU A 327 17.60 20.22 -13.12
C LEU A 327 16.66 19.89 -14.30
N ARG A 328 15.80 18.87 -14.18
CA ARG A 328 14.76 18.59 -15.17
C ARG A 328 13.77 19.74 -15.30
N THR A 329 13.33 20.33 -14.19
CA THR A 329 12.44 21.50 -14.23
C THR A 329 13.11 22.67 -14.93
N GLN A 330 14.38 22.95 -14.64
CA GLN A 330 15.14 24.01 -15.33
C GLN A 330 15.26 23.73 -16.83
N LEU A 331 15.57 22.49 -17.23
CA LEU A 331 15.65 22.09 -18.63
C LEU A 331 14.31 22.31 -19.35
N ASN A 332 13.20 21.90 -18.72
CA ASN A 332 11.87 22.10 -19.27
C ASN A 332 11.54 23.58 -19.46
N MET A 333 11.85 24.43 -18.47
CA MET A 333 11.68 25.88 -18.59
C MET A 333 12.49 26.48 -19.76
N TYR A 334 13.72 26.03 -19.97
CA TYR A 334 14.52 26.49 -21.11
C TYR A 334 13.98 25.96 -22.44
N SER A 335 13.46 24.75 -22.47
CA SER A 335 12.79 24.18 -23.64
C SER A 335 11.55 24.98 -24.03
N GLU A 336 10.69 25.31 -23.07
CA GLU A 336 9.49 26.13 -23.29
C GLU A 336 9.86 27.53 -23.82
N LYS A 337 10.84 28.19 -23.21
CA LYS A 337 11.36 29.48 -23.70
C LYS A 337 11.88 29.37 -25.14
N TYR A 338 12.58 28.29 -25.46
CA TYR A 338 13.09 28.08 -26.82
C TYR A 338 11.95 27.91 -27.83
N GLU A 339 10.91 27.14 -27.49
CA GLU A 339 9.71 26.99 -28.31
C GLU A 339 8.96 28.32 -28.50
N GLU A 340 8.89 29.17 -27.46
CA GLU A 340 8.34 30.53 -27.56
C GLU A 340 9.16 31.41 -28.53
N PHE A 341 10.49 31.35 -28.47
CA PHE A 341 11.37 32.05 -29.42
C PHE A 341 11.15 31.55 -30.85
N GLN A 342 11.11 30.24 -31.06
CA GLN A 342 10.86 29.64 -32.38
C GLN A 342 9.51 30.06 -32.93
N THR A 343 8.46 30.02 -32.10
CA THR A 343 7.11 30.47 -32.45
C THR A 343 7.10 31.95 -32.85
N THR A 344 7.84 32.79 -32.12
CA THR A 344 7.94 34.23 -32.42
C THR A 344 8.68 34.48 -33.72
N ILE A 345 9.77 33.75 -33.98
CA ILE A 345 10.52 33.83 -35.24
C ILE A 345 9.64 33.40 -36.41
N ALA A 346 8.89 32.30 -36.28
CA ALA A 346 7.98 31.82 -37.31
C ALA A 346 6.91 32.89 -37.64
N LYS A 347 6.26 33.46 -36.61
CA LYS A 347 5.30 34.56 -36.78
C LYS A 347 5.92 35.78 -37.44
N SER A 348 7.16 36.14 -37.07
CA SER A 348 7.87 37.26 -37.68
C SER A 348 8.15 37.01 -39.16
N ASN A 349 8.57 35.81 -39.54
CA ASN A 349 8.79 35.42 -40.94
C ASN A 349 7.51 35.46 -41.77
N ASP A 350 6.38 35.04 -41.21
CA ASP A 350 5.07 35.11 -41.87
C ASP A 350 4.67 36.57 -42.15
N VAL A 351 4.88 37.46 -41.16
CA VAL A 351 4.62 38.90 -41.31
C VAL A 351 5.51 39.52 -42.38
N PHE A 352 6.81 39.19 -42.39
CA PHE A 352 7.72 39.65 -43.44
C PHE A 352 7.32 39.16 -44.83
N SER A 353 6.91 37.90 -44.95
CA SER A 353 6.43 37.32 -46.21
C SER A 353 5.17 38.02 -46.70
N HIS A 354 4.21 38.27 -45.81
CA HIS A 354 3.00 39.04 -46.12
C HIS A 354 3.32 40.47 -46.57
N PHE A 355 4.23 41.18 -45.89
CA PHE A 355 4.64 42.51 -46.30
C PHE A 355 5.31 42.52 -47.67
N LYS A 356 6.16 41.53 -47.96
CA LYS A 356 6.77 41.37 -49.28
C LYS A 356 5.72 41.18 -50.37
N ASP A 357 4.72 40.33 -50.13
CA ASP A 357 3.61 40.10 -51.05
C ASP A 357 2.78 41.37 -51.29
N GLU A 358 2.48 42.14 -50.24
CA GLU A 358 1.78 43.42 -50.35
C GLU A 358 2.61 44.49 -51.08
N MET A 359 3.91 44.56 -50.81
CA MET A 359 4.84 45.44 -51.56
C MET A 359 4.87 45.08 -53.05
N ASP A 360 4.90 43.79 -53.39
CA ASP A 360 4.87 43.32 -54.78
C ASP A 360 3.53 43.64 -55.47
N LYS A 361 2.40 43.48 -54.77
CA LYS A 361 1.07 43.88 -55.26
C LYS A 361 0.99 45.39 -55.49
N MET A 362 1.47 46.18 -54.53
CA MET A 362 1.49 47.64 -54.63
C MET A 362 2.39 48.09 -55.79
N SER A 363 3.57 47.50 -55.94
CA SER A 363 4.50 47.76 -57.05
C SER A 363 3.87 47.42 -58.41
N LYS A 364 3.15 46.29 -58.52
CA LYS A 364 2.39 45.93 -59.74
C LYS A 364 1.27 46.93 -60.02
N LYS A 365 0.56 47.40 -58.99
CA LYS A 365 -0.51 48.41 -59.12
C LYS A 365 0.04 49.75 -59.58
N ILE A 366 1.17 50.21 -59.03
CA ILE A 366 1.87 51.42 -59.46
C ILE A 366 2.23 51.31 -60.95
N LYS A 367 2.92 50.23 -61.36
CA LYS A 367 3.28 49.99 -62.77
C LYS A 367 2.06 49.97 -63.71
N LYS A 368 0.92 49.44 -63.26
CA LYS A 368 -0.33 49.42 -64.03
C LYS A 368 -0.89 50.84 -64.19
N LEU A 369 -0.98 51.60 -63.11
CA LEU A 369 -1.45 52.98 -63.13
C LEU A 369 -0.55 53.87 -63.99
N GLU A 370 0.78 53.72 -63.92
CA GLU A 370 1.72 54.45 -64.78
C GLU A 370 1.46 54.19 -66.27
N LYS A 371 1.24 52.93 -66.67
CA LYS A 371 0.88 52.57 -68.06
C LYS A 371 -0.46 53.17 -68.47
N GLU A 372 -1.46 53.12 -67.61
CA GLU A 372 -2.76 53.75 -67.85
C GLU A 372 -2.62 55.26 -68.00
N THR A 373 -1.84 55.93 -67.15
CA THR A 373 -1.55 57.37 -67.25
C THR A 373 -0.87 57.74 -68.57
N VAL A 374 0.14 56.98 -69.01
CA VAL A 374 0.79 57.20 -70.32
C VAL A 374 -0.22 57.02 -71.45
N THR A 375 -1.08 56.01 -71.38
CA THR A 375 -2.11 55.75 -72.39
C THR A 375 -3.13 56.89 -72.46
N TRP A 376 -3.63 57.37 -71.32
CA TRP A 376 -4.56 58.50 -71.26
C TRP A 376 -3.92 59.79 -71.77
N ARG A 377 -2.65 60.05 -71.45
CA ARG A 377 -1.90 61.19 -71.98
C ARG A 377 -1.81 61.12 -73.50
N SER A 378 -1.41 59.98 -74.06
CA SER A 378 -1.32 59.79 -75.52
C SER A 378 -2.68 59.97 -76.22
N ARG A 379 -3.78 59.47 -75.63
CA ARG A 379 -5.14 59.69 -76.15
C ARG A 379 -5.54 61.16 -76.11
N TRP A 380 -5.25 61.85 -75.02
CA TRP A 380 -5.53 63.28 -74.88
C TRP A 380 -4.70 64.11 -75.88
N GLU A 381 -3.41 63.84 -76.02
CA GLU A 381 -2.53 64.47 -77.02
C GLU A 381 -3.04 64.23 -78.45
N GLY A 382 -3.45 62.99 -78.77
CA GLY A 382 -4.02 62.64 -80.07
C GLY A 382 -5.33 63.36 -80.34
N SER A 383 -6.24 63.42 -79.36
CA SER A 383 -7.50 64.16 -79.49
C SER A 383 -7.28 65.66 -79.61
N ASN A 384 -6.34 66.23 -78.85
CA ASN A 384 -5.98 67.63 -78.90
C ASN A 384 -5.34 67.99 -80.26
N LYS A 385 -4.49 67.10 -80.80
CA LYS A 385 -3.94 67.23 -82.15
C LYS A 385 -5.03 67.20 -83.21
N ALA A 386 -5.95 66.22 -83.16
CA ALA A 386 -7.05 66.14 -84.11
C ALA A 386 -7.95 67.39 -84.06
N LEU A 387 -8.17 67.96 -82.87
CA LEU A 387 -8.90 69.22 -82.69
C LEU A 387 -8.15 70.41 -83.30
N LEU A 388 -6.83 70.49 -83.12
CA LEU A 388 -6.00 71.52 -83.76
C LEU A 388 -6.03 71.37 -85.30
N ASP A 389 -5.87 70.16 -85.82
CA ASP A 389 -5.92 69.89 -87.26
C ASP A 389 -7.28 70.33 -87.84
N MET A 390 -8.40 69.95 -87.21
CA MET A 390 -9.76 70.40 -87.59
C MET A 390 -9.92 71.92 -87.52
N ALA A 391 -9.34 72.59 -86.52
CA ALA A 391 -9.36 74.04 -86.42
C ALA A 391 -8.56 74.71 -87.56
N THR A 392 -7.40 74.15 -87.92
CA THR A 392 -6.59 74.66 -89.04
C THR A 392 -7.26 74.44 -90.39
N ASP A 393 -7.91 73.30 -90.62
CA ASP A 393 -8.64 73.02 -91.86
C ASP A 393 -9.88 73.89 -91.97
N ARG A 394 -10.60 74.13 -90.87
CA ARG A 394 -11.66 75.15 -90.82
C ARG A 394 -11.14 76.53 -91.20
N GLN A 395 -10.00 76.96 -90.64
CA GLN A 395 -9.40 78.26 -90.97
C GLN A 395 -9.02 78.37 -92.47
N LYS A 396 -8.49 77.29 -93.06
CA LYS A 396 -8.22 77.22 -94.51
C LYS A 396 -9.51 77.34 -95.32
N HIS A 397 -10.54 76.56 -94.99
CA HIS A 397 -11.83 76.63 -95.67
C HIS A 397 -12.49 78.00 -95.53
N ASP A 398 -12.46 78.61 -94.35
CA ASP A 398 -12.98 79.97 -94.14
C ASP A 398 -12.22 80.99 -95.03
N ALA A 399 -10.89 80.86 -95.16
CA ALA A 399 -10.09 81.71 -96.05
C ALA A 399 -10.40 81.47 -97.55
N GLU A 400 -10.56 80.21 -97.96
CA GLU A 400 -10.99 79.83 -99.31
C GLU A 400 -12.39 80.35 -99.63
N MET A 401 -13.34 80.23 -98.69
CA MET A 401 -14.70 80.76 -98.79
C MET A 401 -14.70 82.28 -98.92
N VAL A 402 -13.92 83.00 -98.12
CA VAL A 402 -13.74 84.45 -98.27
C VAL A 402 -13.16 84.80 -99.64
N ASN A 403 -12.20 84.03 -100.15
CA ASN A 403 -11.63 84.25 -101.48
C ASN A 403 -12.63 83.95 -102.61
N ALA A 404 -13.41 82.88 -102.49
CA ALA A 404 -14.48 82.55 -103.42
C ALA A 404 -15.55 83.65 -103.42
N GLN A 405 -15.94 84.14 -102.24
CA GLN A 405 -16.88 85.25 -102.08
C GLN A 405 -16.36 86.54 -102.74
N LYS A 406 -15.06 86.84 -102.62
CA LYS A 406 -14.43 87.97 -103.33
C LYS A 406 -14.53 87.81 -104.85
N LYS A 407 -14.26 86.62 -105.39
CA LYS A 407 -14.37 86.33 -106.83
C LYS A 407 -15.82 86.47 -107.31
N VAL A 408 -16.79 85.92 -106.56
CA VAL A 408 -18.22 86.07 -106.85
C VAL A 408 -18.60 87.55 -106.87
N SER A 409 -18.21 88.32 -105.86
CA SER A 409 -18.48 89.77 -105.82
C SER A 409 -17.86 90.53 -107.00
N GLN A 410 -16.65 90.15 -107.44
CA GLN A 410 -16.03 90.72 -108.64
C GLN A 410 -16.79 90.36 -109.92
N LEU A 411 -17.20 89.10 -110.07
CA LEU A 411 -18.02 88.64 -111.19
C LEU A 411 -19.39 89.33 -111.19
N GLU A 412 -20.03 89.51 -110.04
CA GLU A 412 -21.27 90.27 -109.92
C GLU A 412 -21.09 91.73 -110.35
N LYS A 413 -19.98 92.38 -109.94
CA LYS A 413 -19.65 93.75 -110.38
C LYS A 413 -19.44 93.81 -111.91
N LEU A 414 -18.71 92.85 -112.47
CA LEU A 414 -18.51 92.73 -113.93
C LEU A 414 -19.84 92.48 -114.66
N CYS A 415 -20.67 91.55 -114.18
CA CYS A 415 -21.99 91.27 -114.75
C CYS A 415 -22.90 92.50 -114.69
N ARG A 416 -22.91 93.26 -113.58
CA ARG A 416 -23.64 94.52 -113.47
C ARG A 416 -23.11 95.57 -114.45
N ALA A 417 -21.78 95.70 -114.59
CA ALA A 417 -21.17 96.61 -115.55
C ALA A 417 -21.53 96.25 -117.01
N LEU A 418 -21.40 94.98 -117.39
CA LEU A 418 -21.80 94.47 -118.70
C LEU A 418 -23.31 94.61 -118.95
N GLN A 419 -24.15 94.44 -117.92
CA GLN A 419 -25.59 94.68 -118.02
C GLN A 419 -25.91 96.17 -118.22
N LEU A 420 -25.21 97.08 -117.53
CA LEU A 420 -25.34 98.52 -117.74
C LEU A 420 -24.90 98.92 -119.14
N GLU A 421 -23.81 98.37 -119.65
CA GLU A 421 -23.34 98.58 -121.02
C GLU A 421 -24.36 98.03 -122.05
N ARG A 422 -24.90 96.83 -121.83
CA ARG A 422 -25.99 96.27 -122.64
C ARG A 422 -27.24 97.16 -122.61
N GLN A 423 -27.62 97.69 -121.46
CA GLN A 423 -28.75 98.62 -121.33
C GLN A 423 -28.46 99.94 -122.06
N SER A 424 -27.23 100.46 -121.98
CA SER A 424 -26.80 101.65 -122.71
C SER A 424 -26.83 101.44 -124.23
N LEU A 425 -26.33 100.30 -124.72
CA LEU A 425 -26.38 99.91 -126.13
C LEU A 425 -27.82 99.67 -126.62
N LEU A 426 -28.69 99.07 -125.79
CA LEU A 426 -30.12 98.95 -126.08
C LEU A 426 -30.82 100.31 -126.12
N ALA A 427 -30.40 101.27 -125.27
CA ALA A 427 -30.89 102.64 -125.32
C ALA A 427 -30.43 103.37 -126.59
N GLN A 428 -29.21 103.11 -127.07
CA GLN A 428 -28.72 103.61 -128.37
C GLN A 428 -29.47 103.00 -129.56
N LEU A 429 -29.88 101.73 -129.48
CA LEU A 429 -30.74 101.06 -130.48
C LEU A 429 -32.19 101.54 -130.48
N LYS A 430 -32.68 102.18 -129.40
CA LYS A 430 -34.02 102.78 -129.31
C LYS A 430 -34.10 104.24 -129.81
N GLY A 431 -33.05 104.73 -130.48
CA GLY A 431 -32.99 106.05 -131.13
C GLY A 431 -33.63 106.16 -132.52
N GLU A 432 -34.16 105.07 -133.09
CA GLU A 432 -34.96 105.08 -134.32
C GLU A 432 -36.27 104.29 -134.12
N ASN A 433 -37.39 105.03 -134.11
CA ASN A 433 -38.80 104.63 -134.18
C ASN A 433 -39.54 104.16 -132.89
N ALA A 434 -40.54 104.96 -132.52
CA ALA A 434 -41.65 104.74 -131.56
C ALA A 434 -42.97 104.54 -132.36
N PRO A 435 -44.10 103.95 -131.84
CA PRO A 435 -44.63 104.09 -130.48
C PRO A 435 -45.31 102.85 -129.80
N PHE A 436 -45.43 102.95 -128.46
CA PHE A 436 -46.49 102.54 -127.49
C PHE A 436 -47.02 101.08 -127.32
N ASN A 437 -47.03 100.70 -126.02
CA ASN A 437 -47.58 99.56 -125.21
C ASN A 437 -49.12 99.32 -125.35
N PRO A 438 -49.76 98.27 -124.75
CA PRO A 438 -49.37 97.44 -123.57
C PRO A 438 -49.69 95.91 -123.66
N ASP A 439 -49.13 95.10 -122.73
CA ASP A 439 -49.94 94.20 -121.87
C ASP A 439 -49.12 93.67 -120.67
N ASP A 440 -49.85 93.52 -119.58
CA ASP A 440 -49.48 93.37 -118.18
C ASP A 440 -49.25 91.92 -117.74
N SER A 441 -48.80 91.81 -116.48
CA SER A 441 -49.01 90.71 -115.52
C SER A 441 -47.82 89.76 -115.28
N ILE A 442 -47.33 89.52 -114.05
CA ILE A 442 -47.80 89.84 -112.69
C ILE A 442 -46.59 89.72 -111.74
N ASP A 443 -46.47 90.70 -110.84
CA ASP A 443 -45.90 90.70 -109.47
C ASP A 443 -45.94 89.33 -108.74
N ASN A 444 -45.15 88.97 -107.73
CA ASN A 444 -44.77 89.67 -106.51
C ASN A 444 -43.89 88.68 -105.68
N CYS A 445 -42.87 89.19 -104.98
CA CYS A 445 -42.86 89.37 -103.51
C CYS A 445 -42.72 88.07 -102.69
N VAL A 446 -41.51 87.78 -102.20
CA VAL A 446 -41.07 87.97 -100.80
C VAL A 446 -41.91 87.16 -99.80
N GLN A 447 -41.28 86.22 -99.10
CA GLN A 447 -41.08 86.32 -97.65
C GLN A 447 -40.26 85.12 -97.13
N VAL A 448 -39.19 85.48 -96.41
CA VAL A 448 -38.63 84.72 -95.29
C VAL A 448 -39.69 84.67 -94.18
N PRO A 449 -39.93 83.50 -93.56
CA PRO A 449 -39.71 83.41 -92.10
C PRO A 449 -39.11 82.07 -91.63
N THR A 450 -38.03 82.21 -90.84
CA THR A 450 -37.73 81.64 -89.51
C THR A 450 -38.29 80.26 -89.06
N LEU A 451 -37.38 79.49 -88.43
CA LEU A 451 -37.51 78.27 -87.60
C LEU A 451 -37.68 76.96 -88.40
N SER A 452 -36.84 75.93 -88.22
CA SER A 452 -36.52 75.34 -86.93
C SER A 452 -35.05 74.96 -86.76
N GLN A 453 -34.55 75.23 -85.55
CA GLN A 453 -33.54 74.43 -84.89
C GLN A 453 -33.95 72.96 -84.95
N ASP A 454 -33.09 72.11 -85.52
CA ASP A 454 -32.85 70.75 -85.04
C ASP A 454 -31.53 70.26 -85.64
N GLY A 455 -30.48 70.47 -84.85
CA GLY A 455 -29.11 70.10 -85.17
C GLY A 455 -28.20 70.20 -83.95
N VAL A 456 -28.77 70.12 -82.75
CA VAL A 456 -27.99 69.79 -81.55
C VAL A 456 -27.98 68.28 -81.49
N VAL A 457 -26.98 67.65 -82.11
CA VAL A 457 -26.56 66.33 -81.63
C VAL A 457 -26.08 66.59 -80.21
N ASN A 458 -26.99 66.34 -79.26
CA ASN A 458 -26.71 66.36 -77.84
C ASN A 458 -25.57 65.37 -77.60
N ASP A 459 -24.37 65.92 -77.45
CA ASP A 459 -23.16 65.32 -76.92
C ASP A 459 -23.30 65.07 -75.40
N GLU A 460 -24.49 64.63 -74.98
CA GLU A 460 -24.84 64.23 -73.63
C GLU A 460 -24.90 62.69 -73.52
N ARG A 461 -24.90 61.98 -74.65
CA ARG A 461 -24.84 60.51 -74.70
C ARG A 461 -23.42 59.95 -74.56
N LEU A 462 -22.37 60.76 -74.76
CA LEU A 462 -20.98 60.35 -74.53
C LEU A 462 -20.50 60.63 -73.10
N LEU A 463 -20.99 61.68 -72.43
CA LEU A 463 -20.75 61.89 -71.00
C LEU A 463 -21.57 60.93 -70.11
N LYS A 464 -22.85 60.67 -70.43
CA LYS A 464 -23.67 59.70 -69.68
C LYS A 464 -23.19 58.25 -69.84
N ASN A 465 -22.47 57.90 -70.91
CA ASN A 465 -21.82 56.59 -71.07
C ASN A 465 -20.47 56.47 -70.35
N CYS A 466 -19.78 57.59 -70.07
CA CYS A 466 -18.62 57.59 -69.18
C CYS A 466 -19.03 57.46 -67.71
N ASP A 467 -20.06 58.18 -67.28
CA ASP A 467 -20.54 58.11 -65.88
C ASP A 467 -21.19 56.77 -65.54
N LYS A 468 -21.88 56.13 -66.49
CA LYS A 468 -22.47 54.79 -66.30
C LYS A 468 -21.42 53.66 -66.26
N LYS A 469 -20.29 53.81 -66.97
CA LYS A 469 -19.14 52.88 -66.89
C LYS A 469 -18.28 53.12 -65.64
N ILE A 470 -18.26 54.33 -65.10
CA ILE A 470 -17.57 54.64 -63.83
C ILE A 470 -18.37 54.10 -62.64
N SER A 471 -19.71 54.17 -62.65
CA SER A 471 -20.54 53.62 -61.55
C SER A 471 -20.59 52.09 -61.51
N GLU A 472 -20.62 51.41 -62.66
CA GLU A 472 -20.57 49.93 -62.74
C GLU A 472 -19.21 49.34 -62.27
N ASN A 473 -18.10 50.08 -62.45
CA ASN A 473 -16.77 49.68 -61.96
C ASN A 473 -16.57 49.93 -60.45
N VAL A 474 -17.28 50.89 -59.85
CA VAL A 474 -17.25 51.11 -58.40
C VAL A 474 -18.10 50.06 -57.66
N GLN A 475 -19.22 49.61 -58.24
CA GLN A 475 -20.08 48.58 -57.65
C GLN A 475 -19.46 47.17 -57.68
N THR A 476 -18.70 46.84 -58.73
CA THR A 476 -18.02 45.54 -58.88
C THR A 476 -16.80 45.40 -57.96
N ASN A 477 -16.12 46.49 -57.61
CA ASN A 477 -15.03 46.49 -56.62
C ASN A 477 -15.53 46.37 -55.17
N ALA A 478 -16.75 46.86 -54.86
CA ALA A 478 -17.35 46.71 -53.53
C ALA A 478 -17.81 45.27 -53.22
N ASN A 479 -18.22 44.50 -54.24
CA ASN A 479 -18.67 43.12 -54.06
C ASN A 479 -17.52 42.11 -53.93
N ASN A 480 -16.34 42.38 -54.50
CA ASN A 480 -15.16 41.53 -54.32
C ASN A 480 -14.50 41.67 -52.93
N SER A 481 -14.80 42.72 -52.16
CA SER A 481 -14.29 42.88 -50.80
C SER A 481 -15.12 42.13 -49.72
N LYS A 482 -16.28 41.55 -50.07
CA LYS A 482 -17.17 40.85 -49.13
C LYS A 482 -17.22 39.32 -49.30
N VAL A 483 -16.57 38.73 -50.31
CA VAL A 483 -16.58 37.28 -50.55
C VAL A 483 -15.32 36.56 -49.98
N GLY A 484 -14.38 37.31 -49.37
CA GLY A 484 -13.13 36.75 -48.82
C GLY A 484 -13.18 36.28 -47.36
N LYS A 485 -14.30 36.38 -46.64
CA LYS A 485 -14.43 35.91 -45.25
C LYS A 485 -15.44 34.76 -45.16
N GLY A 486 -14.97 33.54 -45.40
CA GLY A 486 -15.76 32.35 -45.10
C GLY A 486 -15.51 31.20 -46.05
N LYS A 487 -14.35 30.53 -45.92
CA LYS A 487 -14.17 29.09 -46.21
C LYS A 487 -12.70 28.68 -46.01
N LYS A 488 -12.41 28.09 -44.85
CA LYS A 488 -11.43 27.00 -44.62
C LYS A 488 -11.68 26.53 -43.17
N LYS A 489 -12.69 25.67 -42.97
CA LYS A 489 -12.59 24.20 -42.90
C LYS A 489 -11.71 23.69 -41.75
N ASN A 490 -12.39 23.12 -40.76
CA ASN A 490 -12.00 21.88 -40.08
C ASN A 490 -11.25 20.92 -41.01
N LYS A 491 -10.07 20.49 -40.59
CA LYS A 491 -9.53 19.11 -40.63
C LYS A 491 -8.04 19.19 -40.36
N VAL A 492 -7.59 18.74 -39.19
CA VAL A 492 -6.55 17.71 -39.03
C VAL A 492 -6.83 17.01 -37.69
N ASN A 493 -7.02 15.70 -37.79
CA ASN A 493 -7.04 14.70 -36.71
C ASN A 493 -5.61 14.20 -36.48
N ALA A 494 -5.42 13.58 -35.31
CA ALA A 494 -4.39 12.60 -34.93
C ALA A 494 -3.03 13.18 -34.56
#